data_AF-A0AAE0R2T7-F1
#
_entry.id   AF-A0AAE0R2T7-F1
#
_cell.length_a   1.000
_cell.length_b   1.000
_cell.length_c   1.000
_cell.angle_alpha   90.00
_cell.angle_beta   90.00
_cell.angle_gamma   90.00
#
_symmetry.space_group_name_H-M   'P 1'
#
loop_
_entity.id
_entity.type
_entity.pdbx_description
1 polymer ?
#
loop_
_entity_poly.entity_id
_entity_poly.type
_entity_poly.pdbx_seq_one_letter_code
_entity_poly.pdbx_strand_id
1 'polypeptide(L)'
;MTTKGNMHSLTIANLSLEDTGTYTFSTENARSSARLTVKETPVSILKKLEDRTFPEGTGATLECEVSKYNVTVKWTKDGEELKPGKNHRIYSMGRKCFLLIVRCELGDSGLYVCDAGDATTSCSVEIYERDLEVLHSLEDLDIQEDQNAVFMCEVSLDDVPGEWFKNGERIKPTSTIKIRQEGTKHFLLMCNVKEEDSGEIKFVAKNVESIAYLEVEKLPVNIVKPLEDKTALENTRVLLDCTVSNPRCSIRWYKGRNVILPSERFEICSEGCYRKLVIQEVALEDAGMYSVQVGENTSSARLTVEAQMISIVQELQDVEVSAPEEACFVCEVSVPLLKSPMWTLNGDVLKPGPKVLLEKIETVYKLTLKHTSEDMNGVVMFDSGKAKSTANLHVKNSICMIAATIARSDNCNAVVQVFLIKWTIILA
;
A
#
# COMPACT_ATOMS: atom_id res chain seq x y z
N MET A 1 -61.00 -14.64 -84.96
CA MET A 1 -60.68 -14.55 -86.40
C MET A 1 -61.69 -13.61 -87.05
N THR A 2 -61.27 -12.66 -87.85
CA THR A 2 -62.14 -11.73 -88.58
C THR A 2 -62.02 -11.98 -90.08
N THR A 3 -63.12 -11.84 -90.81
CA THR A 3 -63.15 -12.02 -92.27
C THR A 3 -63.70 -10.75 -92.90
N LYS A 4 -63.00 -10.19 -93.89
CA LYS A 4 -63.44 -9.04 -94.67
C LYS A 4 -63.13 -9.28 -96.15
N GLY A 5 -64.15 -9.60 -96.94
CA GLY A 5 -63.95 -10.05 -98.33
C GLY A 5 -63.11 -11.32 -98.38
N ASN A 6 -62.07 -11.34 -99.21
CA ASN A 6 -61.15 -12.47 -99.35
C ASN A 6 -60.01 -12.49 -98.29
N MET A 7 -60.05 -11.60 -97.30
CA MET A 7 -59.04 -11.52 -96.24
C MET A 7 -59.55 -12.12 -94.94
N HIS A 8 -58.82 -13.11 -94.43
CA HIS A 8 -59.02 -13.68 -93.10
C HIS A 8 -57.87 -13.26 -92.18
N SER A 9 -58.17 -12.81 -90.97
CA SER A 9 -57.17 -12.34 -90.00
C SER A 9 -57.38 -13.01 -88.63
N LEU A 10 -56.31 -13.55 -88.06
CA LEU A 10 -56.26 -14.05 -86.69
C LEU A 10 -55.54 -13.03 -85.82
N THR A 11 -56.24 -12.49 -84.81
CA THR A 11 -55.66 -11.62 -83.78
C THR A 11 -55.63 -12.40 -82.48
N ILE A 12 -54.44 -12.55 -81.91
CA ILE A 12 -54.22 -13.15 -80.59
C ILE A 12 -53.78 -12.01 -79.68
N ALA A 13 -54.56 -11.74 -78.63
CA ALA A 13 -54.24 -10.75 -77.62
C ALA A 13 -53.49 -11.41 -76.45
N ASN A 14 -52.64 -10.64 -75.76
CA ASN A 14 -51.90 -11.10 -74.58
C ASN A 14 -51.08 -12.38 -74.83
N LEU A 15 -50.26 -12.36 -75.89
CA LEU A 15 -49.37 -13.46 -76.23
C LEU A 15 -48.50 -13.88 -75.04
N SER A 16 -48.47 -15.18 -74.79
CA SER A 16 -47.60 -15.88 -73.86
C SER A 16 -46.57 -16.71 -74.62
N LEU A 17 -45.54 -17.22 -73.94
CA LEU A 17 -44.57 -18.12 -74.57
C LEU A 17 -45.22 -19.40 -75.13
N GLU A 18 -46.34 -19.84 -74.53
CA GLU A 18 -47.10 -21.03 -74.93
C GLU A 18 -47.81 -20.85 -76.28
N ASP A 19 -48.06 -19.61 -76.72
CA ASP A 19 -48.63 -19.30 -78.03
C ASP A 19 -47.62 -19.48 -79.18
N THR A 20 -46.39 -19.91 -78.89
CA THR A 20 -45.42 -20.27 -79.93
C THR A 20 -45.82 -21.58 -80.60
N GLY A 21 -46.09 -21.51 -81.91
CA GLY A 21 -46.54 -22.68 -82.65
C GLY A 21 -46.76 -22.41 -84.13
N THR A 22 -47.06 -23.47 -84.88
CA THR A 22 -47.46 -23.36 -86.28
C THR A 22 -48.97 -23.21 -86.36
N TYR A 23 -49.41 -22.03 -86.76
CA TYR A 23 -50.81 -21.74 -87.00
C TYR A 23 -51.13 -22.07 -88.45
N THR A 24 -52.18 -22.86 -88.66
CA THR A 24 -52.60 -23.28 -89.99
C THR A 24 -54.00 -22.77 -90.27
N PHE A 25 -54.13 -22.07 -91.40
CA PHE A 25 -55.40 -21.70 -91.98
C PHE A 25 -55.74 -22.71 -93.09
N SER A 26 -56.96 -23.25 -93.08
CA SER A 26 -57.42 -24.21 -94.09
C SER A 26 -58.86 -23.90 -94.53
N THR A 27 -59.09 -23.94 -95.83
CA THR A 27 -60.41 -23.97 -96.49
C THR A 27 -60.58 -25.31 -97.20
N GLU A 28 -61.72 -25.54 -97.85
CA GLU A 28 -61.97 -26.76 -98.63
C GLU A 28 -60.94 -27.00 -99.74
N ASN A 29 -60.41 -25.92 -100.35
CA ASN A 29 -59.53 -25.99 -101.52
C ASN A 29 -58.12 -25.43 -101.30
N ALA A 30 -57.78 -24.91 -100.11
CA ALA A 30 -56.47 -24.32 -99.85
C ALA A 30 -56.04 -24.45 -98.39
N ARG A 31 -54.73 -24.56 -98.17
CA ARG A 31 -54.11 -24.60 -96.84
C ARG A 31 -52.88 -23.72 -96.83
N SER A 32 -52.71 -22.92 -95.78
CA SER A 32 -51.51 -22.10 -95.58
C SER A 32 -51.13 -22.12 -94.10
N SER A 33 -49.84 -22.22 -93.81
CA SER A 33 -49.32 -22.31 -92.45
C SER A 33 -48.22 -21.29 -92.25
N ALA A 34 -48.19 -20.71 -91.05
CA ALA A 34 -47.12 -19.82 -90.61
C ALA A 34 -46.74 -20.14 -89.15
N ARG A 35 -45.47 -19.97 -88.80
CA ARG A 35 -44.99 -20.17 -87.43
C ARG A 35 -44.96 -18.85 -86.67
N LEU A 36 -45.71 -18.77 -85.59
CA LEU A 36 -45.60 -17.69 -84.61
C LEU A 36 -44.52 -18.07 -83.59
N THR A 37 -43.59 -17.15 -83.32
CA THR A 37 -42.60 -17.29 -82.26
C THR A 37 -42.75 -16.11 -81.32
N VAL A 38 -43.18 -16.37 -80.09
CA VAL A 38 -43.26 -15.35 -79.04
C VAL A 38 -41.92 -15.34 -78.31
N LYS A 39 -41.28 -14.17 -78.23
CA LYS A 39 -40.02 -13.99 -77.50
C LYS A 39 -40.30 -13.36 -76.14
N GLU A 40 -39.55 -13.78 -75.14
CA GLU A 40 -39.59 -13.14 -73.83
C GLU A 40 -39.07 -11.70 -73.95
N THR A 41 -39.71 -10.75 -73.27
CA THR A 41 -39.22 -9.36 -73.24
C THR A 41 -37.89 -9.33 -72.50
N PRO A 42 -36.81 -8.74 -73.04
CA PRO A 42 -35.53 -8.71 -72.36
C PRO A 42 -35.59 -7.85 -71.08
N VAL A 43 -34.77 -8.19 -70.09
CA VAL A 43 -34.59 -7.34 -68.91
C VAL A 43 -33.94 -6.01 -69.34
N SER A 44 -34.43 -4.89 -68.81
CA SER A 44 -33.80 -3.58 -68.99
C SER A 44 -33.57 -2.92 -67.64
N ILE A 45 -32.55 -2.06 -67.57
CA ILE A 45 -32.24 -1.28 -66.37
C ILE A 45 -33.16 -0.06 -66.32
N LEU A 46 -34.01 0.00 -65.30
CA LEU A 46 -34.90 1.14 -65.01
C LEU A 46 -34.17 2.22 -64.22
N LYS A 47 -33.37 1.82 -63.24
CA LYS A 47 -32.50 2.71 -62.46
C LYS A 47 -31.09 2.15 -62.42
N LYS A 48 -30.13 2.91 -62.97
CA LYS A 48 -28.72 2.55 -62.99
C LYS A 48 -28.09 2.70 -61.62
N LEU A 49 -26.96 2.02 -61.44
CA LEU A 49 -26.05 2.28 -60.33
C LEU A 49 -25.43 3.67 -60.48
N GLU A 50 -25.09 4.27 -59.35
CA GLU A 50 -24.44 5.57 -59.23
C GLU A 50 -23.15 5.40 -58.44
N ASP A 51 -22.11 6.15 -58.83
CA ASP A 51 -20.83 6.16 -58.12
C ASP A 51 -21.02 6.67 -56.69
N ARG A 52 -20.34 6.03 -55.74
CA ARG A 52 -20.50 6.33 -54.32
C ARG A 52 -19.20 6.21 -53.54
N THR A 53 -19.07 7.06 -52.54
CA THR A 53 -17.98 7.05 -51.57
C THR A 53 -18.50 6.64 -50.20
N PHE A 54 -17.78 5.79 -49.47
CA PHE A 54 -18.16 5.39 -48.11
C PHE A 54 -16.95 5.45 -47.17
N PRO A 55 -17.11 5.85 -45.90
CA PRO A 55 -16.04 5.75 -44.91
C PRO A 55 -15.75 4.29 -44.55
N GLU A 56 -14.48 3.97 -44.33
CA GLU A 56 -14.05 2.67 -43.82
C GLU A 56 -14.80 2.29 -42.52
N GLY A 57 -15.18 1.02 -42.40
CA GLY A 57 -15.87 0.47 -41.23
C GLY A 57 -17.39 0.67 -41.24
N THR A 58 -17.92 1.45 -42.19
CA THR A 58 -19.38 1.63 -42.37
C THR A 58 -19.98 0.57 -43.30
N GLY A 59 -21.31 0.45 -43.32
CA GLY A 59 -22.02 -0.41 -44.28
C GLY A 59 -22.35 0.33 -45.58
N ALA A 60 -22.14 -0.31 -46.72
CA ALA A 60 -22.45 0.27 -48.04
C ALA A 60 -23.56 -0.52 -48.75
N THR A 61 -24.56 0.18 -49.28
CA THR A 61 -25.63 -0.42 -50.08
C THR A 61 -25.59 0.10 -51.51
N LEU A 62 -25.43 -0.82 -52.46
CA LEU A 62 -25.62 -0.57 -53.89
C LEU A 62 -27.01 -1.05 -54.31
N GLU A 63 -27.73 -0.22 -55.07
CA GLU A 63 -29.11 -0.48 -55.48
C GLU A 63 -29.29 -0.12 -56.95
N CYS A 64 -29.85 -1.05 -57.73
CA CYS A 64 -30.36 -0.77 -59.07
C CYS A 64 -31.79 -1.32 -59.22
N GLU A 65 -32.50 -0.85 -60.23
CA GLU A 65 -33.87 -1.30 -60.53
C GLU A 65 -33.95 -1.84 -61.96
N VAL A 66 -34.63 -2.98 -62.13
CA VAL A 66 -34.78 -3.69 -63.41
C VAL A 66 -36.24 -3.85 -63.81
N SER A 67 -36.52 -4.09 -65.10
CA SER A 67 -37.90 -4.13 -65.63
C SER A 67 -38.75 -5.30 -65.11
N LYS A 68 -38.14 -6.44 -64.77
CA LYS A 68 -38.82 -7.66 -64.31
C LYS A 68 -38.75 -7.82 -62.79
N TYR A 69 -39.75 -8.48 -62.22
CA TYR A 69 -39.80 -8.78 -60.78
C TYR A 69 -38.93 -9.98 -60.43
N ASN A 70 -38.23 -9.90 -59.29
CA ASN A 70 -37.44 -10.97 -58.68
C ASN A 70 -36.43 -11.61 -59.63
N VAL A 71 -35.81 -10.78 -60.50
CA VAL A 71 -34.71 -11.22 -61.35
C VAL A 71 -33.55 -11.68 -60.47
N THR A 72 -32.97 -12.83 -60.83
CA THR A 72 -31.70 -13.27 -60.27
C THR A 72 -30.58 -12.48 -60.93
N VAL A 73 -29.84 -11.72 -60.14
CA VAL A 73 -28.72 -10.91 -60.61
C VAL A 73 -27.40 -11.49 -60.15
N LYS A 74 -26.35 -11.27 -60.93
CA LYS A 74 -24.97 -11.51 -60.53
C LYS A 74 -24.29 -10.19 -60.24
N TRP A 75 -23.50 -10.16 -59.19
CA TRP A 75 -22.68 -9.00 -58.87
C TRP A 75 -21.22 -9.35 -59.10
N THR A 76 -20.48 -8.44 -59.72
CA THR A 76 -19.03 -8.55 -59.83
C THR A 76 -18.36 -7.32 -59.27
N LYS A 77 -17.13 -7.49 -58.77
CA LYS A 77 -16.22 -6.42 -58.40
C LYS A 77 -14.93 -6.61 -59.19
N ASP A 78 -14.52 -5.59 -59.95
CA ASP A 78 -13.30 -5.62 -60.77
C ASP A 78 -13.22 -6.84 -61.70
N GLY A 79 -14.38 -7.33 -62.14
CA GLY A 79 -14.52 -8.51 -63.02
C GLY A 79 -14.68 -9.85 -62.30
N GLU A 80 -14.50 -9.92 -60.97
CA GLU A 80 -14.67 -11.15 -60.20
C GLU A 80 -16.08 -11.25 -59.59
N GLU A 81 -16.72 -12.42 -59.71
CA GLU A 81 -18.07 -12.65 -59.19
C GLU A 81 -18.11 -12.67 -57.65
N LEU A 82 -18.92 -11.79 -57.09
CA LEU A 82 -19.17 -11.70 -55.66
C LEU A 82 -20.18 -12.77 -55.25
N LYS A 83 -19.80 -13.59 -54.27
CA LYS A 83 -20.68 -14.58 -53.66
C LYS A 83 -21.23 -14.07 -52.33
N PRO A 84 -22.49 -14.41 -51.98
CA PRO A 84 -23.01 -14.15 -50.65
C PRO A 84 -22.08 -14.76 -49.59
N GLY A 85 -21.79 -13.99 -48.54
CA GLY A 85 -20.86 -14.39 -47.51
C GLY A 85 -21.01 -13.56 -46.24
N LYS A 86 -19.98 -13.57 -45.38
CA LYS A 86 -20.00 -12.83 -44.12
C LYS A 86 -20.07 -11.32 -44.34
N ASN A 87 -19.33 -10.80 -45.34
CA ASN A 87 -19.27 -9.36 -45.62
C ASN A 87 -20.19 -8.90 -46.75
N HIS A 88 -20.67 -9.80 -47.61
CA HIS A 88 -21.51 -9.46 -48.77
C HIS A 88 -22.89 -10.11 -48.64
N ARG A 89 -23.96 -9.30 -48.76
CA ARG A 89 -25.33 -9.80 -48.89
C ARG A 89 -25.93 -9.34 -50.20
N ILE A 90 -26.42 -10.29 -50.99
CA ILE A 90 -27.03 -10.04 -52.30
C ILE A 90 -28.49 -10.51 -52.22
N TYR A 91 -29.41 -9.63 -52.60
CA TYR A 91 -30.84 -9.98 -52.62
C TYR A 91 -31.63 -9.08 -53.58
N SER A 92 -32.79 -9.57 -54.00
CA SER A 92 -33.75 -8.82 -54.83
C SER A 92 -35.08 -8.66 -54.09
N MET A 93 -35.68 -7.49 -54.15
CA MET A 93 -37.00 -7.20 -53.59
C MET A 93 -37.86 -6.52 -54.65
N GLY A 94 -38.74 -7.31 -55.29
CA GLY A 94 -39.52 -6.86 -56.42
C GLY A 94 -38.62 -6.53 -57.62
N ARG A 95 -38.63 -5.29 -58.09
CA ARG A 95 -37.77 -4.84 -59.20
C ARG A 95 -36.40 -4.34 -58.77
N LYS A 96 -36.17 -4.21 -57.45
CA LYS A 96 -34.92 -3.68 -56.90
C LYS A 96 -33.95 -4.81 -56.59
N CYS A 97 -32.68 -4.59 -56.92
CA CYS A 97 -31.59 -5.51 -56.67
C CYS A 97 -30.54 -4.81 -55.80
N PHE A 98 -30.09 -5.50 -54.76
CA PHE A 98 -29.23 -4.95 -53.72
C PHE A 98 -27.95 -5.76 -53.55
N LEU A 99 -26.84 -5.05 -53.37
CA LEU A 99 -25.61 -5.56 -52.78
C LEU A 99 -25.31 -4.73 -51.52
N LEU A 100 -25.29 -5.40 -50.36
CA LEU A 100 -24.89 -4.82 -49.09
C LEU A 100 -23.50 -5.34 -48.72
N ILE A 101 -22.56 -4.40 -48.53
CA ILE A 101 -21.27 -4.62 -47.88
C ILE A 101 -21.47 -4.29 -46.40
N VAL A 102 -21.29 -5.27 -45.52
CA VAL A 102 -21.65 -5.16 -44.10
C VAL A 102 -20.69 -4.22 -43.37
N ARG A 103 -19.38 -4.33 -43.64
CA ARG A 103 -18.34 -3.46 -43.11
C ARG A 103 -17.30 -3.22 -44.20
N CYS A 104 -17.22 -1.98 -44.69
CA CYS A 104 -16.31 -1.60 -45.75
C CYS A 104 -14.87 -1.60 -45.27
N GLU A 105 -13.99 -2.21 -46.04
CA GLU A 105 -12.53 -2.11 -45.89
C GLU A 105 -11.95 -1.29 -47.07
N LEU A 106 -10.76 -0.69 -46.92
CA LEU A 106 -10.15 0.09 -48.02
C LEU A 106 -10.04 -0.72 -49.32
N GLY A 107 -9.80 -2.03 -49.18
CA GLY A 107 -9.74 -2.98 -50.27
C GLY A 107 -11.06 -3.19 -51.00
N ASP A 108 -12.22 -2.75 -50.48
CA ASP A 108 -13.53 -2.84 -51.14
C ASP A 108 -13.74 -1.75 -52.21
N SER A 109 -12.81 -0.81 -52.36
CA SER A 109 -12.84 0.13 -53.49
C SER A 109 -12.72 -0.61 -54.83
N GLY A 110 -13.47 -0.19 -55.85
CA GLY A 110 -13.43 -0.81 -57.18
C GLY A 110 -14.67 -0.56 -58.04
N LEU A 111 -14.69 -1.20 -59.22
CA LEU A 111 -15.82 -1.16 -60.15
C LEU A 111 -16.79 -2.29 -59.84
N TYR A 112 -18.02 -1.94 -59.44
CA TYR A 112 -19.09 -2.89 -59.18
C TYR A 112 -20.03 -2.97 -60.38
N VAL A 113 -20.40 -4.18 -60.77
CA VAL A 113 -21.35 -4.43 -61.86
C VAL A 113 -22.50 -5.31 -61.35
N CYS A 114 -23.72 -4.87 -61.62
CA CYS A 114 -24.92 -5.71 -61.51
C CYS A 114 -25.30 -6.22 -62.90
N ASP A 115 -25.29 -7.53 -63.07
CA ASP A 115 -25.66 -8.24 -64.28
C ASP A 115 -27.02 -8.95 -64.09
N ALA A 116 -28.01 -8.50 -64.86
CA ALA A 116 -29.37 -9.03 -64.87
C ALA A 116 -29.67 -9.95 -66.08
N GLY A 117 -28.62 -10.46 -66.74
CA GLY A 117 -28.70 -11.34 -67.90
C GLY A 117 -28.72 -10.57 -69.22
N ASP A 118 -29.83 -9.90 -69.52
CA ASP A 118 -30.00 -9.15 -70.78
C ASP A 118 -29.47 -7.72 -70.71
N ALA A 119 -29.18 -7.24 -69.50
CA ALA A 119 -28.72 -5.88 -69.25
C ALA A 119 -27.82 -5.81 -68.01
N THR A 120 -26.86 -4.90 -68.06
CA THR A 120 -25.93 -4.64 -66.96
C THR A 120 -25.92 -3.17 -66.60
N THR A 121 -25.52 -2.87 -65.37
CA THR A 121 -25.21 -1.51 -64.91
C THR A 121 -24.00 -1.57 -63.98
N SER A 122 -23.22 -0.50 -63.93
CA SER A 122 -22.00 -0.44 -63.13
C SER A 122 -21.86 0.89 -62.39
N CYS A 123 -21.10 0.89 -61.29
CA CYS A 123 -20.63 2.10 -60.63
C CYS A 123 -19.26 1.90 -59.99
N SER A 124 -18.55 3.00 -59.79
CA SER A 124 -17.34 3.06 -58.98
C SER A 124 -17.69 3.24 -57.51
N VAL A 125 -17.09 2.42 -56.66
CA VAL A 125 -17.16 2.57 -55.21
C VAL A 125 -15.78 2.94 -54.69
N GLU A 126 -15.70 4.00 -53.89
CA GLU A 126 -14.47 4.45 -53.23
C GLU A 126 -14.65 4.39 -51.72
N ILE A 127 -13.75 3.67 -51.05
CA ILE A 127 -13.71 3.59 -49.59
C ILE A 127 -12.55 4.44 -49.09
N TYR A 128 -12.84 5.44 -48.26
CA TYR A 128 -11.83 6.34 -47.73
C TYR A 128 -11.61 6.10 -46.23
N GLU A 129 -10.39 6.35 -45.77
CA GLU A 129 -10.03 6.23 -44.36
C GLU A 129 -10.75 7.30 -43.53
N ARG A 130 -11.25 6.93 -42.35
CA ARG A 130 -11.86 7.90 -41.44
C ARG A 130 -10.79 8.73 -40.74
N ASP A 131 -10.96 10.05 -40.78
CA ASP A 131 -10.16 10.98 -40.00
C ASP A 131 -10.44 10.80 -38.49
N LEU A 132 -9.36 10.75 -37.72
CA LEU A 132 -9.40 10.67 -36.27
C LEU A 132 -9.03 12.04 -35.69
N GLU A 133 -9.83 12.50 -34.73
CA GLU A 133 -9.60 13.78 -34.05
C GLU A 133 -9.58 13.55 -32.53
N VAL A 134 -8.82 14.38 -31.81
CA VAL A 134 -8.87 14.44 -30.34
C VAL A 134 -9.98 15.40 -29.96
N LEU A 135 -11.04 14.88 -29.35
CA LEU A 135 -12.20 15.66 -28.88
C LEU A 135 -11.94 16.29 -27.51
N HIS A 136 -11.28 15.53 -26.62
CA HIS A 136 -10.80 16.03 -25.33
C HIS A 136 -9.36 15.57 -25.13
N SER A 137 -8.45 16.54 -25.06
CA SER A 137 -7.04 16.30 -24.77
C SER A 137 -6.83 15.91 -23.31
N LEU A 138 -5.66 15.34 -23.04
CA LEU A 138 -5.17 15.18 -21.68
C LEU A 138 -5.02 16.53 -20.98
N GLU A 139 -5.17 16.52 -19.67
CA GLU A 139 -4.96 17.67 -18.78
C GLU A 139 -3.84 17.34 -17.79
N ASP A 140 -3.03 18.35 -17.47
CA ASP A 140 -1.99 18.25 -16.44
C ASP A 140 -2.62 17.92 -15.08
N LEU A 141 -1.90 17.16 -14.26
CA LEU A 141 -2.40 16.67 -12.99
C LEU A 141 -1.36 16.85 -11.88
N ASP A 142 -1.69 17.73 -10.94
CA ASP A 142 -0.93 17.94 -9.70
C ASP A 142 -1.62 17.19 -8.55
N ILE A 143 -1.00 16.15 -8.04
CA ILE A 143 -1.56 15.33 -6.95
C ILE A 143 -0.53 14.99 -5.88
N GLN A 144 -1.01 14.58 -4.71
CA GLN A 144 -0.12 14.15 -3.63
C GLN A 144 0.26 12.67 -3.78
N GLU A 145 1.44 12.32 -3.28
CA GLU A 145 1.90 10.94 -3.16
C GLU A 145 0.84 10.04 -2.48
N ASP A 146 0.79 8.77 -2.89
CA ASP A 146 -0.18 7.76 -2.46
C ASP A 146 -1.63 7.99 -2.94
N GLN A 147 -1.91 9.04 -3.71
CA GLN A 147 -3.20 9.19 -4.42
C GLN A 147 -3.21 8.43 -5.75
N ASN A 148 -4.37 8.36 -6.40
CA ASN A 148 -4.51 7.76 -7.72
C ASN A 148 -4.56 8.85 -8.80
N ALA A 149 -3.72 8.75 -9.82
CA ALA A 149 -3.80 9.59 -11.02
C ALA A 149 -4.76 8.97 -12.04
N VAL A 150 -5.61 9.81 -12.65
CA VAL A 150 -6.50 9.40 -13.74
C VAL A 150 -6.32 10.36 -14.91
N PHE A 151 -5.85 9.82 -16.02
CA PHE A 151 -5.80 10.53 -17.30
C PHE A 151 -6.92 10.01 -18.20
N MET A 152 -7.60 10.94 -18.87
CA MET A 152 -8.64 10.63 -19.86
C MET A 152 -8.36 11.39 -21.14
N CYS A 153 -8.34 10.68 -22.27
CA CYS A 153 -8.37 11.28 -23.60
C CYS A 153 -9.64 10.82 -24.32
N GLU A 154 -10.31 11.70 -25.05
CA GLU A 154 -11.45 11.33 -25.91
C GLU A 154 -11.11 11.58 -27.38
N VAL A 155 -11.40 10.61 -28.24
CA VAL A 155 -11.18 10.68 -29.69
C VAL A 155 -12.49 10.54 -30.46
N SER A 156 -12.52 10.92 -31.74
CA SER A 156 -13.76 10.94 -32.53
C SER A 156 -14.33 9.57 -32.90
N LEU A 157 -13.54 8.49 -32.85
CA LEU A 157 -13.92 7.14 -33.27
C LEU A 157 -13.80 6.14 -32.12
N ASP A 158 -14.80 5.29 -31.93
CA ASP A 158 -14.90 4.33 -30.81
C ASP A 158 -14.21 2.99 -31.06
N ASP A 159 -13.88 2.68 -32.31
CA ASP A 159 -13.23 1.45 -32.73
C ASP A 159 -11.72 1.59 -32.94
N VAL A 160 -11.14 2.70 -32.49
CA VAL A 160 -9.70 2.95 -32.51
C VAL A 160 -9.10 2.66 -31.13
N PRO A 161 -8.12 1.73 -31.02
CA PRO A 161 -7.40 1.51 -29.77
C PRO A 161 -6.37 2.62 -29.53
N GLY A 162 -6.11 2.91 -28.26
CA GLY A 162 -5.10 3.89 -27.84
C GLY A 162 -3.94 3.26 -27.07
N GLU A 163 -2.76 3.86 -27.20
CA GLU A 163 -1.54 3.50 -26.48
C GLU A 163 -1.11 4.63 -25.55
N TRP A 164 -0.49 4.27 -24.43
CA TRP A 164 -0.05 5.21 -23.39
C TRP A 164 1.46 5.12 -23.18
N PHE A 165 2.09 6.26 -22.94
CA PHE A 165 3.54 6.39 -22.74
C PHE A 165 3.81 7.29 -21.52
N LYS A 166 4.83 6.94 -20.73
CA LYS A 166 5.39 7.77 -19.65
C LYS A 166 6.83 8.09 -20.00
N ASN A 167 7.19 9.36 -20.13
CA ASN A 167 8.55 9.80 -20.49
C ASN A 167 9.10 9.08 -21.74
N GLY A 168 8.24 8.85 -22.74
CA GLY A 168 8.56 8.13 -23.98
C GLY A 168 8.54 6.60 -23.89
N GLU A 169 8.43 6.00 -22.71
CA GLU A 169 8.32 4.55 -22.55
C GLU A 169 6.88 4.08 -22.55
N ARG A 170 6.59 3.02 -23.33
CA ARG A 170 5.25 2.47 -23.44
C ARG A 170 4.79 1.87 -22.11
N ILE A 171 3.66 2.36 -21.60
CA ILE A 171 3.01 1.87 -20.39
C ILE A 171 2.30 0.54 -20.70
N LYS A 172 2.48 -0.44 -19.82
CA LYS A 172 1.76 -1.72 -19.85
C LYS A 172 0.87 -1.85 -18.63
N PRO A 173 -0.30 -2.51 -18.73
CA PRO A 173 -1.14 -2.79 -17.58
C PRO A 173 -0.39 -3.61 -16.52
N THR A 174 -0.56 -3.24 -15.25
CA THR A 174 0.00 -3.94 -14.07
C THR A 174 -1.05 -4.01 -12.96
N SER A 175 -0.70 -4.47 -11.76
CA SER A 175 -1.60 -4.39 -10.60
C SER A 175 -1.90 -2.96 -10.16
N THR A 176 -0.97 -2.03 -10.40
CA THR A 176 -1.08 -0.61 -10.04
C THR A 176 -1.48 0.27 -11.23
N ILE A 177 -1.40 -0.22 -12.46
CA ILE A 177 -1.74 0.53 -13.68
C ILE A 177 -2.88 -0.15 -14.42
N LYS A 178 -3.99 0.57 -14.64
CA LYS A 178 -5.15 0.08 -15.41
C LYS A 178 -5.38 0.95 -16.63
N ILE A 179 -5.47 0.32 -17.80
CA ILE A 179 -5.82 0.96 -19.07
C ILE A 179 -7.21 0.48 -19.48
N ARG A 180 -8.11 1.39 -19.83
CA ARG A 180 -9.49 1.07 -20.23
C ARG A 180 -9.93 1.94 -21.40
N GLN A 181 -10.90 1.44 -22.16
CA GLN A 181 -11.58 2.17 -23.21
C GLN A 181 -13.08 1.98 -23.05
N GLU A 182 -13.82 3.09 -23.10
CA GLU A 182 -15.28 3.13 -23.02
C GLU A 182 -15.80 3.97 -24.19
N GLY A 183 -16.11 3.31 -25.31
CA GLY A 183 -16.45 3.98 -26.57
C GLY A 183 -15.28 4.82 -27.08
N THR A 184 -15.51 6.12 -27.22
CA THR A 184 -14.54 7.14 -27.64
C THR A 184 -13.54 7.55 -26.56
N LYS A 185 -13.76 7.15 -25.30
CA LYS A 185 -12.96 7.59 -24.16
C LYS A 185 -11.93 6.55 -23.77
N HIS A 186 -10.69 7.01 -23.62
CA HIS A 186 -9.55 6.21 -23.18
C HIS A 186 -9.10 6.67 -21.81
N PHE A 187 -8.85 5.73 -20.90
CA PHE A 187 -8.47 5.99 -19.52
C PHE A 187 -7.16 5.29 -19.16
N LEU A 188 -6.30 6.02 -18.47
CA LEU A 188 -5.14 5.51 -17.75
C LEU A 188 -5.29 5.84 -16.27
N LEU A 189 -5.38 4.80 -15.45
CA LEU A 189 -5.39 4.89 -13.99
C LEU A 189 -4.04 4.40 -13.45
N MET A 190 -3.34 5.24 -12.69
CA MET A 190 -2.14 4.88 -11.94
C MET A 190 -2.45 4.96 -10.44
N CYS A 191 -2.33 3.84 -9.72
CA CYS A 191 -2.70 3.74 -8.31
C CYS A 191 -1.53 4.00 -7.37
N ASN A 192 -1.77 4.75 -6.29
CA ASN A 192 -0.79 5.08 -5.24
C ASN A 192 0.52 5.65 -5.80
N VAL A 193 0.43 6.73 -6.57
CA VAL A 193 1.56 7.32 -7.28
C VAL A 193 2.68 7.77 -6.33
N LYS A 194 3.91 7.72 -6.83
CA LYS A 194 5.14 8.14 -6.15
C LYS A 194 5.74 9.38 -6.79
N GLU A 195 6.65 10.07 -6.10
CA GLU A 195 7.36 11.23 -6.67
C GLU A 195 8.07 10.88 -7.99
N GLU A 196 8.66 9.68 -8.07
CA GLU A 196 9.24 9.07 -9.28
C GLU A 196 8.23 8.77 -10.40
N ASP A 197 6.93 8.87 -10.09
CA ASP A 197 5.86 8.80 -11.09
C ASP A 197 5.63 10.08 -11.88
N SER A 198 6.20 11.20 -11.42
CA SER A 198 6.10 12.47 -12.12
C SER A 198 6.74 12.40 -13.51
N GLY A 199 6.16 13.12 -14.46
CA GLY A 199 6.67 13.20 -15.83
C GLY A 199 5.60 13.34 -16.90
N GLU A 200 6.05 13.25 -18.14
CA GLU A 200 5.19 13.35 -19.33
C GLU A 200 4.33 12.10 -19.47
N ILE A 201 3.02 12.28 -19.57
CA ILE A 201 2.05 11.26 -19.96
C ILE A 201 1.56 11.58 -21.37
N LYS A 202 1.75 10.63 -22.28
CA LYS A 202 1.35 10.75 -23.67
C LYS A 202 0.35 9.66 -24.04
N PHE A 203 -0.73 10.07 -24.69
CA PHE A 203 -1.70 9.20 -25.35
C PHE A 203 -1.48 9.26 -26.86
N VAL A 204 -1.51 8.10 -27.54
CA VAL A 204 -1.39 8.00 -29.00
C VAL A 204 -2.46 7.06 -29.54
N ALA A 205 -3.18 7.50 -30.57
CA ALA A 205 -4.15 6.68 -31.30
C ALA A 205 -4.03 6.98 -32.81
N LYS A 206 -3.71 5.97 -33.63
CA LYS A 206 -3.36 6.15 -35.05
C LYS A 206 -2.36 7.31 -35.27
N ASN A 207 -2.84 8.42 -35.82
CA ASN A 207 -2.10 9.61 -36.23
C ASN A 207 -2.32 10.80 -35.28
N VAL A 208 -3.10 10.64 -34.21
CA VAL A 208 -3.29 11.69 -33.20
C VAL A 208 -2.55 11.36 -31.91
N GLU A 209 -2.08 12.40 -31.24
CA GLU A 209 -1.48 12.33 -29.92
C GLU A 209 -2.01 13.43 -29.00
N SER A 210 -1.96 13.18 -27.70
CA SER A 210 -2.20 14.18 -26.67
C SER A 210 -1.19 13.99 -25.54
N ILE A 211 -0.74 15.09 -24.94
CA ILE A 211 0.30 15.09 -23.91
C ILE A 211 -0.21 15.88 -22.71
N ALA A 212 0.12 15.41 -21.51
CA ALA A 212 -0.03 16.11 -20.24
C ALA A 212 1.12 15.75 -19.30
N TYR A 213 1.24 16.48 -18.19
CA TYR A 213 2.25 16.25 -17.17
C TYR A 213 1.60 15.81 -15.86
N LEU A 214 2.17 14.76 -15.27
CA LEU A 214 1.88 14.34 -13.89
C LEU A 214 2.94 14.97 -12.98
N GLU A 215 2.52 15.77 -12.00
CA GLU A 215 3.37 16.24 -10.91
C GLU A 215 2.89 15.60 -9.60
N VAL A 216 3.78 14.86 -8.93
CA VAL A 216 3.47 14.18 -7.67
C VAL A 216 4.21 14.83 -6.51
N GLU A 217 3.47 15.58 -5.71
CA GLU A 217 4.01 16.23 -4.51
C GLU A 217 4.17 15.22 -3.36
N LYS A 218 5.36 15.23 -2.73
CA LYS A 218 5.59 14.47 -1.49
C LYS A 218 4.60 14.87 -0.41
N LEU A 219 4.12 13.89 0.36
CA LEU A 219 3.29 14.18 1.52
C LEU A 219 4.04 15.05 2.54
N PRO A 220 3.46 16.17 3.00
CA PRO A 220 4.10 17.04 3.97
C PRO A 220 4.29 16.30 5.30
N VAL A 221 5.54 16.28 5.76
CA VAL A 221 5.95 15.60 6.98
C VAL A 221 6.00 16.61 8.11
N ASN A 222 4.96 16.66 8.94
CA ASN A 222 4.81 17.61 10.04
C ASN A 222 4.80 16.90 11.39
N ILE A 223 5.18 17.62 12.44
CA ILE A 223 5.01 17.20 13.83
C ILE A 223 3.64 17.72 14.29
N VAL A 224 2.68 16.80 14.42
CA VAL A 224 1.28 17.09 14.79
C VAL A 224 1.13 17.33 16.28
N LYS A 225 1.74 16.46 17.10
CA LYS A 225 1.86 16.65 18.56
C LYS A 225 3.34 16.86 18.87
N PRO A 226 3.78 18.06 19.28
CA PRO A 226 5.17 18.34 19.61
C PRO A 226 5.58 17.63 20.91
N LEU A 227 6.89 17.62 21.16
CA LEU A 227 7.42 17.25 22.48
C LEU A 227 6.97 18.28 23.52
N GLU A 228 6.79 17.81 24.75
CA GLU A 228 6.46 18.63 25.90
C GLU A 228 7.55 18.49 26.97
N ASP A 229 7.83 19.59 27.66
CA ASP A 229 8.77 19.61 28.79
C ASP A 229 8.33 18.61 29.85
N LYS A 230 9.31 17.90 30.44
CA LYS A 230 9.03 16.82 31.39
C LYS A 230 9.97 16.90 32.58
N THR A 231 9.42 16.70 33.75
CA THR A 231 10.18 16.52 34.99
C THR A 231 10.10 15.06 35.41
N ALA A 232 11.24 14.49 35.79
CA ALA A 232 11.33 13.12 36.24
C ALA A 232 12.24 13.00 37.45
N LEU A 233 11.97 12.02 38.29
CA LEU A 233 12.85 11.67 39.40
C LEU A 233 13.99 10.77 38.89
N GLU A 234 15.17 10.95 39.46
CA GLU A 234 16.32 10.09 39.23
C GLU A 234 15.97 8.60 39.44
N ASN A 235 16.60 7.72 38.65
CA ASN A 235 16.37 6.27 38.61
C ASN A 235 14.98 5.82 38.12
N THR A 236 14.15 6.73 37.60
CA THR A 236 12.88 6.36 36.96
C THR A 236 13.03 6.16 35.45
N ARG A 237 12.02 5.54 34.83
CA ARG A 237 11.89 5.42 33.38
C ARG A 237 11.14 6.64 32.84
N VAL A 238 11.72 7.32 31.84
CA VAL A 238 11.11 8.50 31.20
C VAL A 238 10.73 8.20 29.76
N LEU A 239 9.60 8.75 29.35
CA LEU A 239 9.10 8.68 27.98
C LEU A 239 8.94 10.10 27.43
N LEU A 240 9.58 10.35 26.30
CA LEU A 240 9.40 11.55 25.48
C LEU A 240 8.71 11.12 24.19
N ASP A 241 7.56 11.71 23.88
CA ASP A 241 6.74 11.30 22.74
C ASP A 241 6.24 12.46 21.88
N CYS A 242 6.09 12.18 20.59
CA CYS A 242 5.50 13.09 19.63
C CYS A 242 4.64 12.30 18.62
N THR A 243 3.79 13.02 17.90
CA THR A 243 2.99 12.46 16.79
C THR A 243 3.35 13.17 15.49
N VAL A 244 3.52 12.42 14.40
CA VAL A 244 3.84 12.94 13.05
C VAL A 244 2.68 12.78 12.08
N SER A 245 2.66 13.54 10.98
CA SER A 245 1.60 13.47 9.98
C SER A 245 1.68 12.22 9.09
N ASN A 246 2.90 11.73 8.81
CA ASN A 246 3.13 10.62 7.89
C ASN A 246 3.68 9.39 8.65
N PRO A 247 2.98 8.25 8.65
CA PRO A 247 3.44 7.07 9.39
C PRO A 247 4.70 6.44 8.81
N ARG A 248 5.02 6.67 7.53
CA ARG A 248 6.18 6.14 6.82
C ARG A 248 7.43 7.00 6.94
N CYS A 249 7.35 8.19 7.56
CA CYS A 249 8.52 9.06 7.67
C CYS A 249 9.53 8.53 8.69
N SER A 250 10.82 8.69 8.37
CA SER A 250 11.92 8.42 9.29
C SER A 250 12.12 9.59 10.25
N ILE A 251 12.63 9.30 11.46
CA ILE A 251 12.88 10.30 12.50
C ILE A 251 14.28 10.14 13.09
N ARG A 252 14.80 11.22 13.70
CA ARG A 252 16.02 11.19 14.51
C ARG A 252 15.79 11.89 15.83
N TRP A 253 16.33 11.32 16.90
CA TRP A 253 16.33 11.91 18.24
C TRP A 253 17.70 12.48 18.56
N TYR A 254 17.72 13.57 19.33
CA TYR A 254 18.94 14.23 19.78
C TYR A 254 18.86 14.61 21.25
N LYS A 255 20.02 14.61 21.92
CA LYS A 255 20.24 15.27 23.22
C LYS A 255 21.23 16.41 22.99
N GLY A 256 20.77 17.65 23.07
CA GLY A 256 21.52 18.82 22.62
C GLY A 256 21.84 18.72 21.12
N ARG A 257 23.11 18.46 20.77
CA ARG A 257 23.57 18.29 19.37
C ARG A 257 23.87 16.84 18.98
N ASN A 258 23.86 15.92 19.95
CA ASN A 258 24.29 14.55 19.73
C ASN A 258 23.10 13.69 19.34
N VAL A 259 23.26 12.91 18.27
CA VAL A 259 22.26 11.92 17.83
C VAL A 259 22.15 10.82 18.90
N ILE A 260 20.93 10.48 19.27
CA ILE A 260 20.63 9.36 20.16
C ILE A 260 20.42 8.13 19.29
N LEU A 261 21.21 7.09 19.56
CA LEU A 261 21.08 5.79 18.93
C LEU A 261 20.42 4.79 19.90
N PRO A 262 19.68 3.79 19.40
CA PRO A 262 19.13 2.73 20.23
C PRO A 262 20.23 2.01 21.04
N SER A 263 19.97 1.77 22.32
CA SER A 263 20.86 1.07 23.25
C SER A 263 20.05 0.49 24.43
N GLU A 264 20.69 -0.19 25.37
CA GLU A 264 20.02 -0.66 26.60
C GLU A 264 19.41 0.49 27.42
N ARG A 265 20.03 1.69 27.38
CA ARG A 265 19.56 2.89 28.07
C ARG A 265 18.49 3.66 27.28
N PHE A 266 18.57 3.62 25.95
CA PHE A 266 17.71 4.39 25.04
C PHE A 266 16.92 3.47 24.11
N GLU A 267 15.61 3.37 24.31
CA GLU A 267 14.70 2.63 23.45
C GLU A 267 13.93 3.62 22.55
N ILE A 268 14.02 3.43 21.23
CA ILE A 268 13.33 4.27 20.23
C ILE A 268 12.24 3.43 19.57
N CYS A 269 10.98 3.87 19.61
CA CYS A 269 9.88 3.16 18.99
C CYS A 269 9.11 4.05 18.00
N SER A 270 8.71 3.44 16.88
CA SER A 270 7.88 4.06 15.85
C SER A 270 6.68 3.17 15.55
N GLU A 271 5.48 3.64 15.89
CA GLU A 271 4.23 2.90 15.76
C GLU A 271 3.21 3.77 15.02
N GLY A 272 2.93 3.48 13.74
CA GLY A 272 2.04 4.30 12.92
C GLY A 272 2.55 5.74 12.83
N CYS A 273 1.78 6.71 13.34
CA CYS A 273 2.17 8.13 13.45
C CYS A 273 2.79 8.50 14.81
N TYR A 274 2.79 7.58 15.77
CA TYR A 274 3.32 7.82 17.11
C TYR A 274 4.81 7.50 17.18
N ARG A 275 5.57 8.34 17.88
CA ARG A 275 7.03 8.21 18.04
C ARG A 275 7.35 8.41 19.51
N LYS A 276 8.18 7.54 20.06
CA LYS A 276 8.64 7.66 21.46
C LYS A 276 10.13 7.37 21.60
N LEU A 277 10.78 8.13 22.47
CA LEU A 277 12.08 7.86 23.06
C LEU A 277 11.88 7.52 24.54
N VAL A 278 12.36 6.36 24.92
CA VAL A 278 12.35 5.86 26.29
C VAL A 278 13.76 5.93 26.83
N ILE A 279 13.93 6.55 27.99
CA ILE A 279 15.19 6.64 28.74
C ILE A 279 15.02 5.79 30.00
N GLN A 280 15.85 4.75 30.13
CA GLN A 280 15.88 3.88 31.31
C GLN A 280 16.77 4.49 32.40
N GLU A 281 16.39 4.30 33.67
CA GLU A 281 17.14 4.74 34.86
C GLU A 281 17.76 6.14 34.73
N VAL A 282 16.92 7.16 34.57
CA VAL A 282 17.36 8.53 34.29
C VAL A 282 18.31 9.04 35.39
N ALA A 283 19.44 9.61 34.99
CA ALA A 283 20.43 10.21 35.88
C ALA A 283 20.40 11.74 35.80
N LEU A 284 21.00 12.45 36.77
CA LEU A 284 21.05 13.92 36.75
C LEU A 284 21.70 14.49 35.48
N GLU A 285 22.68 13.78 34.91
CA GLU A 285 23.34 14.12 33.64
C GLU A 285 22.41 14.01 32.41
N ASP A 286 21.26 13.35 32.55
CA ASP A 286 20.23 13.27 31.51
C ASP A 286 19.38 14.53 31.40
N ALA A 287 19.44 15.41 32.39
CA ALA A 287 18.80 16.71 32.27
C ALA A 287 19.34 17.47 31.05
N GLY A 288 18.44 18.08 30.27
CA GLY A 288 18.84 18.80 29.07
C GLY A 288 17.73 18.94 28.04
N MET A 289 18.09 19.49 26.89
CA MET A 289 17.20 19.61 25.74
C MET A 289 17.24 18.33 24.90
N TYR A 290 16.07 17.76 24.68
CA TYR A 290 15.87 16.66 23.75
C TYR A 290 15.10 17.17 22.54
N SER A 291 15.46 16.71 21.36
CA SER A 291 14.75 17.09 20.14
C SER A 291 14.49 15.89 19.24
N VAL A 292 13.39 15.96 18.51
CA VAL A 292 13.02 15.01 17.46
C VAL A 292 12.97 15.76 16.13
N GLN A 293 13.66 15.22 15.13
CA GLN A 293 13.69 15.74 13.78
C GLN A 293 12.98 14.77 12.83
N VAL A 294 12.10 15.31 12.00
CA VAL A 294 11.25 14.59 11.06
C VAL A 294 11.23 15.36 9.74
N GLY A 295 11.99 14.90 8.75
CA GLY A 295 12.30 15.70 7.56
C GLY A 295 13.02 17.00 7.94
N GLU A 296 12.45 18.14 7.53
CA GLU A 296 12.96 19.48 7.88
C GLU A 296 12.39 20.02 9.19
N ASN A 297 11.36 19.37 9.75
CA ASN A 297 10.69 19.82 10.97
C ASN A 297 11.40 19.29 12.23
N THR A 298 11.48 20.13 13.26
CA THR A 298 12.07 19.78 14.55
C THR A 298 11.16 20.22 15.70
N SER A 299 10.99 19.36 16.69
CA SER A 299 10.37 19.71 17.97
C SER A 299 11.35 19.43 19.10
N SER A 300 11.36 20.27 20.13
CA SER A 300 12.29 20.19 21.25
C SER A 300 11.56 20.34 22.58
N ALA A 301 12.01 19.62 23.59
CA ALA A 301 11.53 19.73 24.96
C ALA A 301 12.69 19.59 25.95
N ARG A 302 12.52 20.18 27.12
CA ARG A 302 13.45 20.07 28.24
C ARG A 302 13.06 18.90 29.14
N LEU A 303 14.02 18.02 29.38
CA LEU A 303 13.97 17.06 30.47
C LEU A 303 14.64 17.68 31.70
N THR A 304 13.88 17.83 32.77
CA THR A 304 14.36 18.19 34.11
C THR A 304 14.44 16.93 34.95
N VAL A 305 15.59 16.69 35.58
CA VAL A 305 15.79 15.52 36.45
C VAL A 305 15.96 15.99 37.88
N GLU A 306 15.04 15.56 38.74
CA GLU A 306 15.06 15.84 40.17
C GLU A 306 15.76 14.72 40.93
N ALA A 307 16.66 15.08 41.83
CA ALA A 307 17.34 14.11 42.67
C ALA A 307 16.34 13.42 43.60
N GLN A 308 16.40 12.10 43.68
CA GLN A 308 15.63 11.35 44.67
C GLN A 308 16.13 11.71 46.07
N MET A 309 15.25 12.26 46.92
CA MET A 309 15.54 12.53 48.32
C MET A 309 15.51 11.23 49.11
N ILE A 310 16.58 10.98 49.87
CA ILE A 310 16.74 9.80 50.71
C ILE A 310 16.90 10.31 52.14
N SER A 311 16.03 9.87 53.03
CA SER A 311 16.10 10.19 54.46
C SER A 311 16.20 8.91 55.28
N ILE A 312 16.81 9.00 56.45
CA ILE A 312 16.78 7.93 57.45
C ILE A 312 15.42 7.99 58.15
N VAL A 313 14.65 6.91 58.05
CA VAL A 313 13.34 6.74 58.71
C VAL A 313 13.54 6.16 60.10
N GLN A 314 14.44 5.19 60.23
CA GLN A 314 14.88 4.62 61.51
C GLN A 314 16.40 4.79 61.63
N GLU A 315 16.80 5.65 62.56
CA GLU A 315 18.21 5.86 62.93
C GLU A 315 18.77 4.61 63.62
N LEU A 316 20.08 4.43 63.49
CA LEU A 316 20.83 3.46 64.28
C LEU A 316 20.69 3.78 65.78
N GLN A 317 20.68 2.74 66.60
CA GLN A 317 20.66 2.85 68.05
C GLN A 317 21.93 2.24 68.62
N ASP A 318 22.42 2.80 69.72
CA ASP A 318 23.57 2.29 70.45
C ASP A 318 23.29 0.85 70.92
N VAL A 319 24.27 -0.03 70.73
CA VAL A 319 24.15 -1.45 71.06
C VAL A 319 25.21 -1.80 72.08
N GLU A 320 24.78 -2.44 73.17
CA GLU A 320 25.65 -2.98 74.19
C GLU A 320 25.50 -4.50 74.30
N VAL A 321 26.60 -5.23 74.19
CA VAL A 321 26.62 -6.71 74.21
C VAL A 321 27.80 -7.23 75.04
N SER A 322 27.74 -8.50 75.48
CA SER A 322 28.86 -9.13 76.18
C SER A 322 29.64 -10.05 75.23
N ALA A 323 30.96 -9.93 75.14
CA ALA A 323 31.74 -10.77 74.22
C ALA A 323 31.56 -12.28 74.55
N PRO A 324 31.29 -13.17 73.58
CA PRO A 324 31.29 -12.98 72.12
C PRO A 324 29.89 -12.93 71.47
N GLU A 325 28.90 -12.29 72.12
CA GLU A 325 27.54 -12.14 71.59
C GLU A 325 27.50 -11.38 70.27
N GLU A 326 26.40 -11.53 69.52
CA GLU A 326 26.18 -10.81 68.26
C GLU A 326 25.67 -9.39 68.54
N ALA A 327 26.22 -8.40 67.84
CA ALA A 327 25.68 -7.04 67.83
C ALA A 327 24.88 -6.80 66.55
N CYS A 328 23.67 -6.26 66.68
CA CYS A 328 22.75 -6.04 65.56
C CYS A 328 22.36 -4.57 65.46
N PHE A 329 22.66 -3.97 64.31
CA PHE A 329 22.31 -2.60 63.96
C PHE A 329 21.28 -2.61 62.84
N VAL A 330 20.21 -1.83 63.00
CA VAL A 330 19.11 -1.76 62.03
C VAL A 330 18.89 -0.29 61.66
N CYS A 331 18.91 0.00 60.37
CA CYS A 331 18.57 1.30 59.80
C CYS A 331 17.47 1.14 58.76
N GLU A 332 16.48 2.02 58.77
CA GLU A 332 15.46 2.10 57.72
C GLU A 332 15.61 3.41 56.94
N VAL A 333 15.48 3.35 55.62
CA VAL A 333 15.53 4.52 54.74
C VAL A 333 14.20 4.76 54.01
N SER A 334 14.01 5.96 53.48
CA SER A 334 12.75 6.33 52.80
C SER A 334 12.52 5.67 51.43
N VAL A 335 13.52 4.97 50.87
CA VAL A 335 13.44 4.38 49.53
C VAL A 335 13.96 2.93 49.49
N PRO A 336 13.29 2.03 48.75
CA PRO A 336 13.64 0.61 48.75
C PRO A 336 14.89 0.28 47.92
N LEU A 337 15.34 1.18 47.04
CA LEU A 337 16.46 0.93 46.12
C LEU A 337 17.54 2.00 46.33
N LEU A 338 18.58 1.64 47.11
CA LEU A 338 19.81 2.42 47.22
C LEU A 338 20.87 1.87 46.27
N LYS A 339 21.49 2.76 45.49
CA LYS A 339 22.73 2.44 44.78
C LYS A 339 23.87 2.49 45.83
N SER A 340 24.39 1.31 46.19
CA SER A 340 25.60 1.11 47.02
C SER A 340 25.62 1.77 48.43
N PRO A 341 24.80 1.30 49.39
CA PRO A 341 24.94 1.70 50.79
C PRO A 341 26.19 1.09 51.43
N MET A 342 26.80 1.82 52.37
CA MET A 342 28.06 1.47 53.02
C MET A 342 27.88 1.39 54.54
N TRP A 343 28.53 0.39 55.15
CA TRP A 343 28.67 0.28 56.59
C TRP A 343 30.13 0.48 56.99
N THR A 344 30.38 1.22 58.07
CA THR A 344 31.73 1.37 58.63
C THR A 344 31.73 1.14 60.14
N LEU A 345 32.84 0.66 60.68
CA LEU A 345 33.13 0.63 62.11
C LEU A 345 34.43 1.39 62.33
N ASN A 346 34.40 2.44 63.16
CA ASN A 346 35.54 3.33 63.40
C ASN A 346 36.15 3.92 62.11
N GLY A 347 35.32 4.09 61.08
CA GLY A 347 35.72 4.59 59.76
C GLY A 347 36.19 3.50 58.78
N ASP A 348 36.44 2.27 59.24
CA ASP A 348 36.81 1.16 58.38
C ASP A 348 35.59 0.53 57.71
N VAL A 349 35.64 0.37 56.38
CA VAL A 349 34.53 -0.17 55.59
C VAL A 349 34.33 -1.65 55.90
N LEU A 350 33.13 -1.98 56.38
CA LEU A 350 32.72 -3.34 56.67
C LEU A 350 32.27 -4.05 55.39
N LYS A 351 32.95 -5.15 55.05
CA LYS A 351 32.60 -5.99 53.91
C LYS A 351 31.87 -7.26 54.40
N PRO A 352 30.87 -7.76 53.65
CA PRO A 352 30.22 -9.03 53.97
C PRO A 352 31.23 -10.17 54.14
N GLY A 353 31.07 -10.97 55.19
CA GLY A 353 31.95 -12.09 55.48
C GLY A 353 31.50 -12.91 56.70
N PRO A 354 32.30 -13.90 57.15
CA PRO A 354 31.90 -14.78 58.26
C PRO A 354 31.58 -14.07 59.57
N LYS A 355 32.20 -12.89 59.80
CA LYS A 355 32.01 -12.06 60.99
C LYS A 355 31.05 -10.87 60.79
N VAL A 356 30.65 -10.59 59.56
CA VAL A 356 29.86 -9.40 59.20
C VAL A 356 28.75 -9.83 58.25
N LEU A 357 27.52 -9.90 58.74
CA LEU A 357 26.35 -10.12 57.91
C LEU A 357 25.70 -8.78 57.59
N LEU A 358 25.45 -8.55 56.30
CA LEU A 358 24.65 -7.42 55.82
C LEU A 358 23.39 -7.98 55.18
N GLU A 359 22.23 -7.59 55.71
CA GLU A 359 20.92 -8.01 55.24
C GLU A 359 20.13 -6.77 54.77
N LYS A 360 19.31 -6.94 53.73
CA LYS A 360 18.40 -5.91 53.23
C LYS A 360 17.03 -6.51 53.00
N ILE A 361 16.00 -5.89 53.55
CA ILE A 361 14.59 -6.22 53.30
C ILE A 361 13.87 -4.91 52.97
N GLU A 362 13.46 -4.74 51.72
CA GLU A 362 12.83 -3.50 51.22
C GLU A 362 13.64 -2.23 51.57
N THR A 363 13.14 -1.43 52.52
CA THR A 363 13.72 -0.18 53.04
C THR A 363 14.66 -0.38 54.23
N VAL A 364 14.70 -1.58 54.81
CA VAL A 364 15.44 -1.88 56.05
C VAL A 364 16.78 -2.53 55.73
N TYR A 365 17.85 -1.95 56.28
CA TYR A 365 19.22 -2.41 56.20
C TYR A 365 19.68 -2.85 57.60
N LYS A 366 20.22 -4.05 57.68
CA LYS A 366 20.67 -4.65 58.94
C LYS A 366 22.12 -5.10 58.83
N LEU A 367 22.91 -4.70 59.82
CA LEU A 367 24.29 -5.15 60.04
C LEU A 367 24.30 -6.04 61.29
N THR A 368 24.84 -7.25 61.15
CA THR A 368 25.11 -8.15 62.28
C THR A 368 26.61 -8.43 62.36
N LEU A 369 27.23 -8.03 63.47
CA LEU A 369 28.62 -8.38 63.79
C LEU A 369 28.62 -9.66 64.63
N LYS A 370 29.21 -10.73 64.09
CA LYS A 370 29.32 -12.03 64.76
C LYS A 370 30.62 -12.13 65.54
N HIS A 371 30.52 -12.64 66.77
CA HIS A 371 31.65 -12.82 67.68
C HIS A 371 32.32 -11.49 68.05
N THR A 372 31.58 -10.62 68.74
CA THR A 372 32.10 -9.32 69.17
C THR A 372 33.25 -9.46 70.17
N SER A 373 34.19 -8.51 70.12
CA SER A 373 35.33 -8.42 71.03
C SER A 373 35.58 -6.95 71.42
N GLU A 374 36.32 -6.74 72.50
CA GLU A 374 36.51 -5.40 73.11
C GLU A 374 37.21 -4.39 72.17
N ASP A 375 37.99 -4.88 71.21
CA ASP A 375 38.62 -4.08 70.15
C ASP A 375 37.63 -3.57 69.09
N MET A 376 36.40 -4.09 69.06
CA MET A 376 35.32 -3.64 68.17
C MET A 376 34.55 -2.44 68.74
N ASN A 377 34.89 -1.96 69.94
CA ASN A 377 34.26 -0.77 70.52
C ASN A 377 34.41 0.46 69.62
N GLY A 378 33.32 1.19 69.46
CA GLY A 378 33.32 2.49 68.78
C GLY A 378 32.15 2.72 67.83
N VAL A 379 32.35 3.58 66.84
CA VAL A 379 31.23 4.16 66.06
C VAL A 379 30.93 3.30 64.84
N VAL A 380 29.72 2.77 64.79
CA VAL A 380 29.12 2.15 63.61
C VAL A 380 28.38 3.22 62.82
N MET A 381 28.62 3.29 61.50
CA MET A 381 27.93 4.20 60.60
C MET A 381 27.30 3.45 59.44
N PHE A 382 26.06 3.82 59.13
CA PHE A 382 25.38 3.52 57.87
C PHE A 382 25.41 4.76 56.98
N ASP A 383 25.84 4.62 55.73
CA ASP A 383 25.89 5.70 54.74
C ASP A 383 25.20 5.25 53.44
N SER A 384 24.10 5.92 53.09
CA SER A 384 23.35 5.67 51.85
C SER A 384 23.88 6.47 50.65
N GLY A 385 24.94 7.25 50.83
CA GLY A 385 25.47 8.21 49.87
C GLY A 385 24.78 9.58 49.92
N LYS A 386 23.49 9.62 50.28
CA LYS A 386 22.71 10.88 50.40
C LYS A 386 22.25 11.19 51.84
N ALA A 387 22.20 10.20 52.71
CA ALA A 387 21.92 10.33 54.14
C ALA A 387 22.74 9.32 54.96
N LYS A 388 23.05 9.66 56.22
CA LYS A 388 23.88 8.84 57.11
C LYS A 388 23.24 8.71 58.49
N SER A 389 23.54 7.61 59.16
CA SER A 389 23.16 7.34 60.55
C SER A 389 24.33 6.73 61.31
N THR A 390 24.46 7.01 62.60
CA THR A 390 25.58 6.54 63.45
C THR A 390 25.08 6.05 64.80
N ALA A 391 25.73 5.01 65.33
CA ALA A 391 25.53 4.52 66.69
C ALA A 391 26.82 3.97 67.28
N ASN A 392 26.89 3.87 68.61
CA ASN A 392 28.02 3.29 69.32
C ASN A 392 27.82 1.80 69.59
N LEU A 393 28.87 1.01 69.36
CA LEU A 393 28.99 -0.36 69.84
C LEU A 393 29.81 -0.36 71.13
N HIS A 394 29.23 -0.90 72.21
CA HIS A 394 29.93 -1.18 73.46
C HIS A 394 29.94 -2.69 73.76
N VAL A 395 31.12 -3.29 73.85
CA VAL A 395 31.33 -4.71 74.08
C VAL A 395 31.91 -4.90 75.48
N LYS A 396 31.11 -5.45 76.40
CA LYS A 396 31.50 -5.79 77.76
C LYS A 396 32.30 -7.10 77.77
N ASN A 397 33.36 -7.14 78.57
CA ASN A 397 34.17 -8.35 78.72
C ASN A 397 33.55 -9.29 79.77
N SER A 398 33.07 -10.46 79.32
CA SER A 398 32.38 -11.46 80.13
C SER A 398 33.23 -12.07 81.25
N ILE A 399 34.56 -11.88 81.22
CA ILE A 399 35.47 -12.34 82.29
C ILE A 399 35.20 -11.59 83.62
N CYS A 400 34.60 -10.39 83.57
CA CYS A 400 34.35 -9.59 84.77
C CYS A 400 33.06 -9.97 85.54
N MET A 401 32.06 -10.62 84.90
CA MET A 401 30.81 -11.00 85.58
C MET A 401 30.91 -12.30 86.39
N ILE A 402 31.79 -13.22 86.01
CA ILE A 402 32.01 -14.46 86.79
C ILE A 402 32.74 -14.13 88.10
N ALA A 403 33.66 -13.16 88.10
CA ALA A 403 34.34 -12.70 89.31
C ALA A 403 33.38 -12.02 90.32
N ALA A 404 32.37 -11.28 89.85
CA ALA A 404 31.41 -10.59 90.72
C ALA A 404 30.37 -11.53 91.37
N THR A 405 30.09 -12.70 90.76
CA THR A 405 29.15 -13.69 91.31
C THR A 405 29.83 -14.62 92.33
N ILE A 406 31.11 -14.94 92.14
CA ILE A 406 31.88 -15.75 93.11
C ILE A 406 32.16 -14.98 94.40
N ALA A 407 32.31 -13.65 94.34
CA ALA A 407 32.56 -12.82 95.53
C ALA A 407 31.31 -12.57 96.43
N ARG A 408 30.11 -13.01 96.04
CA ARG A 408 28.86 -12.84 96.82
C ARG A 408 28.42 -14.10 97.59
N SER A 409 29.22 -15.17 97.53
CA SER A 409 28.91 -16.47 98.13
C SER A 409 29.97 -16.89 99.16
N ASP A 410 30.27 -16.03 100.13
CA ASP A 410 30.96 -16.43 101.36
C ASP A 410 29.93 -16.63 102.47
N ASN A 411 29.39 -17.85 102.58
CA ASN A 411 29.21 -18.44 103.91
C ASN A 411 29.13 -19.98 103.87
N CYS A 412 29.86 -20.58 104.80
CA CYS A 412 29.90 -21.97 105.24
C CYS A 412 30.91 -22.92 104.55
N ASN A 413 31.98 -23.09 105.30
CA ASN A 413 33.02 -24.12 105.25
C ASN A 413 32.52 -25.55 105.00
N ALA A 414 33.46 -26.27 104.38
CA ALA A 414 33.79 -27.68 104.52
C ALA A 414 33.30 -28.62 103.41
N VAL A 415 34.32 -29.31 102.88
CA VAL A 415 34.37 -30.65 102.28
C VAL A 415 34.73 -30.63 100.78
N VAL A 416 35.90 -31.24 100.54
CA VAL A 416 36.49 -31.75 99.29
C VAL A 416 37.43 -30.81 98.51
N GLN A 417 38.65 -30.70 99.05
CA GLN A 417 39.86 -30.99 98.27
C GLN A 417 39.61 -32.20 97.35
N VAL A 418 39.87 -32.04 96.05
CA VAL A 418 40.36 -33.03 95.06
C VAL A 418 39.81 -32.59 93.71
N PHE A 419 40.63 -31.85 92.95
CA PHE A 419 40.82 -31.94 91.49
C PHE A 419 41.54 -30.66 91.03
N LEU A 420 42.78 -30.52 91.47
CA LEU A 420 43.70 -29.52 90.94
C LEU A 420 45.15 -30.04 91.03
N ILE A 421 45.45 -31.25 90.52
CA ILE A 421 46.81 -31.64 90.09
C ILE A 421 46.70 -32.68 88.95
N LYS A 422 47.38 -32.39 87.82
CA LYS A 422 47.42 -33.06 86.49
C LYS A 422 46.32 -32.55 85.55
N TRP A 423 46.57 -31.60 84.66
CA TRP A 423 47.68 -31.54 83.70
C TRP A 423 48.23 -30.12 83.59
N THR A 424 49.54 -30.00 83.79
CA THR A 424 50.37 -28.98 83.18
C THR A 424 51.54 -29.71 82.58
N ILE A 425 51.90 -29.32 81.34
CA ILE A 425 52.94 -29.86 80.43
C ILE A 425 52.35 -30.87 79.42
N ILE A 426 51.88 -30.53 78.21
CA ILE A 426 52.03 -29.34 77.34
C ILE A 426 50.61 -28.89 76.97
N LEU A 427 49.93 -28.42 78.00
CA LEU A 427 48.51 -28.05 78.08
C LEU A 427 48.27 -27.94 79.59
N ALA A 428 47.74 -26.80 80.02
CA ALA A 428 46.99 -26.59 81.26
C ALA A 428 46.02 -25.44 80.99
#